data_AF-A0A538EC95-F1
#
_entry.id   AF-A0A538EC95-F1
#
_cell.length_a   1.000
_cell.length_b   1.000
_cell.length_c   1.000
_cell.angle_alpha   90.00
_cell.angle_beta   90.00
_cell.angle_gamma   90.00
#
_symmetry.space_group_name_H-M   'P 1'
#
loop_
_entity.id
_entity.type
_entity.pdbx_description
1 polymer ?
#
loop_
_entity_poly.entity_id
_entity_poly.type
_entity_poly.pdbx_seq_one_letter_code
_entity_poly.pdbx_strand_id
1 'polypeptide(L)'
;MQAGAVTHAHVLLENAGTARWRDLNVSYHWLDDRGNPIVWDGIRHAASASPGERVELDLDVRGPIPPGRYRLAFDLVDEHRFWLAELGNFTPVLDVDVAPRDAAGARLFGAEGDTEQIAALHREGYAAVGGSIEMRRRPRELEPYAPGGGRNPGFAHPLVCPSLLPPLEPNDEIAGLPAWRPEGDEPWLYDARITLRPRSGRRRS
;
A
#
# COMPACT_ATOMS: atom_id res chain seq x y z
N MET A 1 12.70 -6.98 2.46
CA MET A 1 11.55 -6.09 2.78
C MET A 1 10.25 -6.87 2.76
N GLN A 2 9.12 -6.28 3.16
CA GLN A 2 7.80 -6.93 3.17
C GLN A 2 6.84 -6.30 2.16
N ALA A 3 5.89 -7.09 1.64
CA ALA A 3 4.88 -6.62 0.70
C ALA A 3 4.00 -5.52 1.30
N GLY A 4 3.73 -4.45 0.54
CA GLY A 4 2.90 -3.32 0.94
C GLY A 4 3.44 -2.44 2.08
N ALA A 5 4.48 -2.88 2.80
CA ALA A 5 5.14 -2.11 3.85
C ALA A 5 6.18 -1.16 3.24
N VAL A 6 6.36 -0.01 3.90
CA VAL A 6 7.44 0.94 3.58
C VAL A 6 8.72 0.51 4.29
N THR A 7 9.84 0.59 3.57
CA THR A 7 11.19 0.42 4.09
C THR A 7 12.07 1.57 3.61
N HIS A 8 13.18 1.82 4.29
CA HIS A 8 14.12 2.87 3.87
C HIS A 8 15.24 2.27 3.02
N ALA A 9 15.57 2.94 1.92
CA ALA A 9 16.72 2.64 1.08
C ALA A 9 17.69 3.81 1.09
N HIS A 10 18.98 3.53 1.28
CA HIS A 10 20.03 4.54 1.19
C HIS A 10 20.60 4.54 -0.23
N VAL A 11 20.59 5.69 -0.90
CA VAL A 11 21.15 5.84 -2.24
C VAL A 11 22.25 6.89 -2.26
N LEU A 12 23.29 6.63 -3.04
CA LEU A 12 24.33 7.60 -3.39
C LEU A 12 24.14 7.96 -4.87
N LEU A 13 23.91 9.24 -5.14
CA LEU A 13 23.72 9.76 -6.48
C LEU A 13 24.85 10.72 -6.82
N GLU A 14 25.31 10.68 -8.08
CA GLU A 14 26.30 11.62 -8.61
C GLU A 14 25.70 12.38 -9.78
N ASN A 15 25.82 13.72 -9.76
CA ASN A 15 25.52 14.53 -10.93
C ASN A 15 26.73 14.55 -11.87
N ALA A 16 26.85 13.53 -12.71
CA ALA A 16 27.86 13.47 -13.77
C ALA A 16 27.57 14.42 -14.96
N GLY A 17 26.46 15.15 -14.91
CA GLY A 17 26.07 16.11 -15.92
C GLY A 17 26.76 17.47 -15.76
N THR A 18 26.52 18.36 -16.72
CA THR A 18 27.06 19.73 -16.72
C THR A 18 26.11 20.77 -16.16
N ALA A 19 24.85 20.39 -15.91
CA ALA A 19 23.81 21.25 -15.37
C ALA A 19 23.45 20.82 -13.93
N ARG A 20 23.21 21.81 -13.06
CA ARG A 20 22.65 21.56 -11.73
C ARG A 20 21.26 20.91 -11.87
N TRP A 21 20.98 19.90 -11.06
CA TRP A 21 19.63 19.37 -10.92
C TRP A 21 18.73 20.43 -10.28
N ARG A 22 17.65 20.78 -10.97
CA ARG A 22 16.62 21.68 -10.46
C ARG A 22 15.33 20.91 -10.46
N ASP A 23 14.69 20.83 -9.29
CA ASP A 23 13.36 20.24 -9.13
C ASP A 23 13.25 18.78 -9.61
N LEU A 24 14.35 18.01 -9.54
CA LEU A 24 14.30 16.58 -9.80
C LEU A 24 13.85 15.83 -8.55
N ASN A 25 13.18 14.70 -8.77
CA ASN A 25 12.94 13.71 -7.72
C ASN A 25 13.71 12.44 -8.05
N VAL A 26 14.16 11.73 -7.02
CA VAL A 26 14.49 10.31 -7.13
C VAL A 26 13.27 9.49 -6.73
N SER A 27 13.03 8.42 -7.46
CA SER A 27 11.95 7.46 -7.24
C SER A 27 12.42 6.08 -7.71
N TYR A 28 11.50 5.14 -7.85
CA TYR A 28 11.79 3.78 -8.21
C TYR A 28 10.65 3.13 -9.00
N HIS A 29 11.00 2.04 -9.66
CA HIS A 29 10.09 1.14 -10.34
C HIS A 29 10.24 -0.27 -9.77
N TRP A 30 9.11 -0.96 -9.60
CA TRP A 30 9.11 -2.41 -9.41
C TRP A 30 8.88 -3.08 -10.74
N LEU A 31 9.76 -4.01 -11.08
CA LEU A 31 9.72 -4.80 -12.31
C LEU A 31 9.54 -6.28 -11.99
N ASP A 32 8.92 -7.01 -12.92
CA ASP A 32 8.89 -8.47 -12.88
C ASP A 32 10.24 -9.10 -13.30
N ASP A 33 10.29 -10.44 -13.33
CA ASP A 33 11.45 -11.23 -13.75
C ASP A 33 11.84 -11.06 -15.23
N ARG A 34 10.95 -10.47 -16.05
CA ARG A 34 11.16 -10.17 -17.47
C ARG A 34 11.52 -8.70 -17.73
N GLY A 35 11.27 -7.84 -16.76
CA GLY A 35 11.68 -6.43 -16.75
C GLY A 35 10.49 -5.52 -17.04
N ASN A 36 9.28 -6.08 -17.06
CA ASN A 36 8.07 -5.31 -17.24
C ASN A 36 7.75 -4.59 -15.93
N PRO A 37 7.36 -3.32 -15.98
CA PRO A 37 6.97 -2.60 -14.79
C PRO A 37 5.65 -3.12 -14.24
N ILE A 38 5.65 -3.47 -12.96
CA ILE A 38 4.46 -3.75 -12.16
C ILE A 38 4.04 -2.52 -11.34
N VAL A 39 5.01 -1.69 -10.95
CA VAL A 39 4.81 -0.35 -10.39
C VAL A 39 5.77 0.56 -11.12
N TRP A 40 5.22 1.50 -11.88
CA TRP A 40 6.01 2.48 -12.62
C TRP A 40 6.25 3.77 -11.83
N ASP A 41 5.39 4.12 -10.88
CA ASP A 41 5.52 5.36 -10.12
C ASP A 41 5.68 5.06 -8.64
N GLY A 42 6.92 5.10 -8.14
CA GLY A 42 7.25 4.96 -6.74
C GLY A 42 7.18 6.29 -5.98
N ILE A 43 7.44 6.24 -4.67
CA ILE A 43 7.43 7.44 -3.82
C ILE A 43 8.50 8.43 -4.28
N ARG A 44 8.13 9.72 -4.34
CA ARG A 44 9.00 10.82 -4.79
C ARG A 44 9.80 11.39 -3.62
N HIS A 45 11.10 11.54 -3.81
CA HIS A 45 11.97 12.28 -2.89
C HIS A 45 12.74 13.34 -3.66
N ALA A 46 12.69 14.58 -3.19
CA ALA A 46 13.41 15.68 -3.81
C ALA A 46 14.92 15.42 -3.82
N ALA A 47 15.54 15.61 -4.98
CA ALA A 47 16.97 15.45 -5.18
C ALA A 47 17.56 16.70 -5.84
N SER A 48 18.68 17.18 -5.29
CA SER A 48 19.39 18.34 -5.82
C SER A 48 20.88 18.12 -5.72
N ALA A 49 21.60 18.40 -6.81
CA ALA A 49 23.05 18.28 -6.88
C ALA A 49 23.61 19.24 -7.93
N SER A 50 24.71 19.89 -7.59
CA SER A 50 25.56 20.67 -8.50
C SER A 50 26.30 19.72 -9.46
N PRO A 51 26.79 20.20 -10.62
CA PRO A 51 27.66 19.39 -11.48
C PRO A 51 28.86 18.83 -10.71
N GLY A 52 29.11 17.53 -10.82
CA GLY A 52 30.16 16.79 -10.12
C GLY A 52 29.89 16.49 -8.63
N GLU A 53 28.78 16.96 -8.08
CA GLU A 53 28.41 16.72 -6.69
C GLU A 53 27.85 15.31 -6.50
N ARG A 54 28.17 14.74 -5.34
CA ARG A 54 27.58 13.49 -4.85
C ARG A 54 26.67 13.78 -3.67
N VAL A 55 25.49 13.17 -3.67
CA VAL A 55 24.49 13.34 -2.61
C VAL A 55 24.01 11.98 -2.12
N GLU A 56 23.87 11.87 -0.81
CA GLU A 56 23.30 10.70 -0.14
C GLU A 56 21.86 11.01 0.26
N LEU A 57 20.94 10.10 -0.02
CA LEU A 57 19.51 10.27 0.27
C LEU A 57 18.93 8.99 0.87
N ASP A 58 18.02 9.20 1.83
CA ASP A 58 17.19 8.15 2.41
C ASP A 58 15.82 8.19 1.74
N LEU A 59 15.44 7.07 1.11
CA LEU A 59 14.22 6.95 0.31
C LEU A 59 13.25 6.00 0.97
N ASP A 60 11.98 6.36 0.98
CA ASP A 60 10.90 5.45 1.30
C ASP A 60 10.59 4.58 0.08
N VAL A 61 10.61 3.26 0.30
CA VAL A 61 10.29 2.26 -0.73
C VAL A 61 9.18 1.37 -0.21
N ARG A 62 8.01 1.46 -0.85
CA ARG A 62 6.89 0.55 -0.59
C ARG A 62 7.07 -0.75 -1.37
N GLY A 63 6.98 -1.88 -0.67
CA GLY A 63 7.03 -3.20 -1.29
C GLY A 63 5.83 -3.45 -2.21
N PRO A 64 6.03 -4.15 -3.34
CA PRO A 64 4.94 -4.52 -4.22
C PRO A 64 4.01 -5.53 -3.53
N ILE A 65 2.80 -5.68 -4.09
CA ILE A 65 1.80 -6.65 -3.66
C ILE A 65 1.45 -7.50 -4.88
N PRO A 66 1.52 -8.84 -4.82
CA PRO A 66 1.77 -9.69 -3.65
C PRO A 66 3.28 -9.87 -3.30
N PRO A 67 3.64 -10.68 -2.28
CA PRO A 67 5.03 -11.06 -2.00
C PRO A 67 5.62 -11.94 -3.12
N GLY A 68 6.93 -11.90 -3.30
CA GLY A 68 7.60 -12.62 -4.39
C GLY A 68 8.98 -12.06 -4.73
N ARG A 69 9.53 -12.51 -5.86
CA ARG A 69 10.79 -12.00 -6.40
C ARG A 69 10.52 -10.89 -7.39
N TYR A 70 11.19 -9.76 -7.21
CA TYR A 70 11.04 -8.59 -8.05
C TYR A 70 12.38 -7.93 -8.30
N ARG A 71 12.40 -7.02 -9.27
CA ARG A 71 13.52 -6.12 -9.49
C ARG A 71 13.14 -4.70 -9.12
N LEU A 72 13.96 -4.06 -8.31
CA LEU A 72 13.80 -2.66 -7.92
C LEU A 72 14.78 -1.81 -8.73
N ALA A 73 14.27 -0.86 -9.51
CA ALA A 73 15.05 0.03 -10.33
C ALA A 73 14.90 1.47 -9.83
N PHE A 74 15.98 2.13 -9.39
CA PHE A 74 15.92 3.54 -8.96
C PHE A 74 16.22 4.47 -10.14
N ASP A 75 15.42 5.52 -10.29
CA ASP A 75 15.63 6.50 -11.34
C ASP A 75 15.34 7.93 -10.87
N LEU A 76 15.96 8.89 -11.55
CA LEU A 76 15.66 10.30 -11.42
C LEU A 76 14.54 10.67 -12.39
N VAL A 77 13.65 11.56 -11.96
CA VAL A 77 12.56 12.11 -12.76
C VAL A 77 12.66 13.63 -12.80
N ASP A 78 12.43 14.20 -13.99
CA ASP A 78 12.01 15.59 -14.14
C ASP A 78 10.49 15.58 -14.28
N GLU A 79 9.80 16.12 -13.27
CA GLU A 79 8.35 15.99 -13.13
C GLU A 79 7.60 16.42 -14.40
N HIS A 80 6.65 15.58 -14.82
CA HIS A 80 5.86 15.77 -16.04
C HIS A 80 6.65 15.81 -17.36
N ARG A 81 7.94 15.46 -17.36
CA ARG A 81 8.78 15.50 -18.57
C ARG A 81 9.30 14.13 -18.97
N PHE A 82 10.19 13.55 -18.17
CA PHE A 82 10.79 12.26 -18.48
C PHE A 82 11.48 11.67 -17.25
N TRP A 83 11.62 10.36 -17.30
CA TRP A 83 12.54 9.60 -16.46
C TRP A 83 13.92 9.63 -17.11
N LEU A 84 14.99 9.76 -16.32
CA LEU A 84 16.33 9.90 -16.90
C LEU A 84 16.78 8.61 -17.62
N ALA A 85 16.27 7.44 -17.22
CA ALA A 85 16.47 6.19 -17.95
C ALA A 85 15.98 6.25 -19.40
N GLU A 86 14.93 7.02 -19.69
CA GLU A 86 14.39 7.21 -21.05
C GLU A 86 15.38 7.97 -21.95
N LEU A 87 16.29 8.74 -21.34
CA LEU A 87 17.39 9.41 -22.02
C LEU A 87 18.68 8.56 -22.07
N GLY A 88 18.61 7.30 -21.62
CA GLY A 88 19.73 6.37 -21.59
C GLY A 88 20.63 6.51 -20.36
N ASN A 89 20.17 7.21 -19.30
CA ASN A 89 20.90 7.23 -18.04
C ASN A 89 20.96 5.82 -17.41
N PHE A 90 22.04 5.53 -16.70
CA PHE A 90 22.15 4.28 -15.96
C PHE A 90 21.17 4.26 -14.78
N THR A 91 20.44 3.16 -14.66
CA THR A 91 19.46 2.90 -13.60
C THR A 91 19.95 1.68 -12.81
N PRO A 92 20.36 1.82 -11.55
CA PRO A 92 20.71 0.67 -10.73
C PRO A 92 19.48 -0.22 -10.52
N VAL A 93 19.64 -1.52 -10.80
CA VAL A 93 18.59 -2.53 -10.64
C VAL A 93 19.05 -3.57 -9.62
N LEU A 94 18.19 -3.87 -8.64
CA LEU A 94 18.45 -4.82 -7.56
C LEU A 94 17.43 -5.95 -7.62
N ASP A 95 17.89 -7.20 -7.52
CA ASP A 95 17.00 -8.32 -7.24
C ASP A 95 16.58 -8.28 -5.77
N VAL A 96 15.28 -8.29 -5.51
CA VAL A 96 14.72 -8.22 -4.16
C VAL A 96 13.72 -9.33 -3.94
N ASP A 97 13.98 -10.15 -2.91
CA ASP A 97 12.99 -11.05 -2.33
C ASP A 97 12.07 -10.25 -1.39
N VAL A 98 10.82 -10.08 -1.80
CA VAL A 98 9.76 -9.42 -1.03
C VAL A 98 9.02 -10.47 -0.21
N ALA A 99 9.18 -10.41 1.11
CA ALA A 99 8.55 -11.34 2.04
C ALA A 99 7.06 -11.00 2.27
N PRO A 100 6.25 -11.97 2.73
CA PRO A 100 4.91 -11.71 3.23
C PRO A 100 4.92 -10.62 4.31
N ARG A 101 3.89 -9.76 4.32
CA ARG A 101 3.71 -8.75 5.37
C ARG A 101 3.39 -9.43 6.69
N ASP A 102 3.97 -8.92 7.77
CA ASP A 102 3.66 -9.44 9.09
C ASP A 102 2.20 -9.11 9.46
N ALA A 103 1.41 -10.16 9.71
CA ALA A 103 0.00 -10.06 10.07
C ALA A 103 -0.24 -10.18 11.59
N ALA A 104 0.80 -10.40 12.41
CA ALA A 104 0.66 -10.70 13.83
C ALA A 104 -0.02 -9.57 14.63
N GLY A 105 0.10 -8.32 14.18
CA GLY A 105 -0.53 -7.17 14.81
C GLY A 105 -1.99 -6.90 14.37
N ALA A 106 -2.51 -7.64 13.39
CA ALA A 106 -3.82 -7.34 12.80
C ALA A 106 -4.95 -7.49 13.83
N ARG A 107 -5.84 -6.48 13.87
CA ARG A 107 -7.01 -6.47 14.75
C ARG A 107 -8.28 -6.27 13.94
N LEU A 108 -9.25 -7.17 14.13
CA LEU A 108 -10.61 -7.03 13.63
C LEU A 108 -11.46 -6.21 14.61
N PHE A 109 -12.07 -5.13 14.13
CA PHE A 109 -12.83 -4.19 14.95
C PHE A 109 -14.34 -4.44 14.85
N GLY A 110 -15.04 -4.54 15.98
CA GLY A 110 -16.50 -4.55 16.04
C GLY A 110 -17.21 -5.79 15.49
N ALA A 111 -16.49 -6.78 14.97
CA ALA A 111 -17.06 -8.01 14.40
C ALA A 111 -16.23 -9.26 14.72
N GLU A 112 -16.79 -10.40 14.34
CA GLU A 112 -16.13 -11.70 14.23
C GLU A 112 -16.36 -12.25 12.82
N GLY A 113 -15.46 -13.09 12.31
CA GLY A 113 -15.55 -13.54 10.91
C GLY A 113 -14.33 -14.29 10.44
N ASP A 114 -14.14 -14.36 9.12
CA ASP A 114 -13.14 -15.18 8.42
C ASP A 114 -11.68 -14.79 8.71
N THR A 115 -11.21 -15.07 9.92
CA THR A 115 -9.88 -14.69 10.43
C THR A 115 -8.74 -15.19 9.54
N GLU A 116 -8.82 -16.40 9.00
CA GLU A 116 -7.77 -16.96 8.14
C GLU A 116 -7.66 -16.21 6.80
N GLN A 117 -8.80 -15.91 6.16
CA GLN A 117 -8.83 -15.17 4.91
C GLN A 117 -8.37 -13.72 5.11
N ILE A 118 -8.79 -13.08 6.20
CA ILE A 118 -8.30 -11.76 6.61
C ILE A 118 -6.78 -11.78 6.80
N ALA A 119 -6.26 -12.75 7.55
CA ALA A 119 -4.83 -12.87 7.80
C ALA A 119 -4.03 -13.15 6.51
N ALA A 120 -4.60 -13.90 5.57
CA ALA A 120 -3.99 -14.13 4.26
C ALA A 120 -3.87 -12.82 3.46
N LEU A 121 -4.90 -11.97 3.47
CA LEU A 121 -4.84 -10.66 2.80
C LEU A 121 -3.85 -9.70 3.47
N HIS A 122 -3.74 -9.72 4.80
CA HIS A 122 -2.68 -8.98 5.47
C HIS A 122 -1.31 -9.46 5.01
N ARG A 123 -1.06 -10.79 5.01
CA ARG A 123 0.21 -11.37 4.52
C ARG A 123 0.50 -11.08 3.04
N GLU A 124 -0.54 -10.94 2.22
CA GLU A 124 -0.42 -10.52 0.82
C GLU A 124 0.10 -9.08 0.70
N GLY A 125 -0.18 -8.22 1.68
CA GLY A 125 0.42 -6.89 1.80
C GLY A 125 -0.54 -5.78 2.21
N TYR A 126 -1.83 -6.06 2.37
CA TYR A 126 -2.84 -5.04 2.70
C TYR A 126 -2.79 -4.68 4.18
N ALA A 127 -2.69 -3.38 4.48
CA ALA A 127 -2.73 -2.83 5.84
C ALA A 127 -4.14 -2.84 6.43
N ALA A 128 -5.15 -2.63 5.58
CA ALA A 128 -6.55 -2.60 5.95
C ALA A 128 -7.38 -3.54 5.07
N VAL A 129 -8.23 -4.34 5.70
CA VAL A 129 -9.06 -5.35 5.03
C VAL A 129 -10.50 -5.21 5.49
N GLY A 130 -11.43 -5.13 4.54
CA GLY A 130 -12.87 -5.11 4.78
C GLY A 130 -13.57 -6.29 4.11
N GLY A 131 -14.77 -6.59 4.59
CA GLY A 131 -15.59 -7.69 4.09
C GLY A 131 -17.07 -7.37 4.10
N SER A 132 -17.85 -8.29 3.55
CA SER A 132 -19.30 -8.20 3.61
C SER A 132 -19.80 -8.32 5.05
N ILE A 133 -20.87 -7.58 5.37
CA ILE A 133 -21.48 -7.63 6.69
C ILE A 133 -22.69 -8.55 6.67
N GLU A 134 -22.67 -9.61 7.47
CA GLU A 134 -23.79 -10.53 7.65
C GLU A 134 -24.67 -10.10 8.81
N MET A 135 -25.94 -9.81 8.51
CA MET A 135 -26.94 -9.45 9.51
C MET A 135 -28.36 -9.77 9.05
N ARG A 136 -29.25 -10.04 10.02
CA ARG A 136 -30.66 -10.38 9.76
C ARG A 136 -31.48 -9.20 9.23
N ARG A 137 -31.24 -7.99 9.75
CA ARG A 137 -31.88 -6.75 9.30
C ARG A 137 -30.79 -5.78 8.93
N ARG A 138 -30.73 -5.41 7.65
CA ARG A 138 -29.73 -4.51 7.09
C ARG A 138 -30.27 -3.08 7.02
N PRO A 139 -29.68 -2.12 7.74
CA PRO A 139 -29.91 -0.70 7.51
C PRO A 139 -29.46 -0.29 6.12
N ARG A 140 -30.06 0.76 5.57
CA ARG A 140 -29.77 1.24 4.20
C ARG A 140 -28.30 1.61 4.02
N GLU A 141 -27.68 2.15 5.06
CA GLU A 141 -26.28 2.54 5.12
C GLU A 141 -25.32 1.35 4.91
N LEU A 142 -25.79 0.13 5.20
CA LEU A 142 -25.02 -1.10 5.05
C LEU A 142 -25.37 -1.90 3.79
N GLU A 143 -26.25 -1.40 2.92
CA GLU A 143 -26.55 -2.00 1.60
C GLU A 143 -25.30 -2.28 0.75
N PRO A 144 -24.30 -1.39 0.67
CA PRO A 144 -23.09 -1.63 -0.13
C PRO A 144 -22.25 -2.83 0.34
N TYR A 145 -22.46 -3.30 1.58
CA TYR A 145 -21.69 -4.37 2.20
C TYR A 145 -22.44 -5.71 2.16
N ALA A 146 -23.35 -5.89 1.21
CA ALA A 146 -24.07 -7.15 1.03
C ALA A 146 -23.12 -8.27 0.57
N PRO A 147 -23.28 -9.51 1.08
CA PRO A 147 -22.58 -10.66 0.54
C PRO A 147 -22.88 -10.88 -0.95
N GLY A 148 -22.00 -11.63 -1.64
CA GLY A 148 -22.23 -12.06 -3.03
C GLY A 148 -21.35 -11.37 -4.08
N GLY A 149 -20.20 -10.83 -3.69
CA GLY A 149 -19.20 -10.24 -4.59
C GLY A 149 -17.82 -10.90 -4.49
N GLY A 150 -16.81 -10.24 -5.07
CA GLY A 150 -15.40 -10.63 -5.00
C GLY A 150 -14.51 -9.55 -4.38
N ARG A 151 -13.22 -9.61 -4.71
CA ARG A 151 -12.26 -8.54 -4.39
C ARG A 151 -12.65 -7.27 -5.15
N ASN A 152 -12.65 -6.15 -4.44
CA ASN A 152 -12.89 -4.83 -5.00
C ASN A 152 -11.86 -3.82 -4.44
N PRO A 153 -10.75 -3.58 -5.17
CA PRO A 153 -9.75 -2.58 -4.76
C PRO A 153 -10.23 -1.14 -4.95
N GLY A 154 -11.34 -0.91 -5.67
CA GLY A 154 -11.94 0.41 -5.90
C GLY A 154 -13.24 0.62 -5.13
N PHE A 155 -13.41 -0.07 -3.99
CA PHE A 155 -14.62 0.04 -3.19
C PHE A 155 -14.81 1.47 -2.66
N ALA A 156 -15.90 2.12 -3.04
CA ALA A 156 -16.09 3.56 -2.83
C ALA A 156 -16.49 3.96 -1.40
N HIS A 157 -16.73 3.00 -0.52
CA HIS A 157 -17.18 3.23 0.85
C HIS A 157 -16.09 2.86 1.86
N PRO A 158 -16.15 3.40 3.10
CA PRO A 158 -15.28 2.95 4.19
C PRO A 158 -15.34 1.43 4.41
N LEU A 159 -14.32 0.85 5.01
CA LEU A 159 -14.35 -0.54 5.43
C LEU A 159 -15.09 -0.64 6.78
N VAL A 160 -16.28 -1.22 6.81
CA VAL A 160 -17.05 -1.43 8.05
C VAL A 160 -16.55 -2.67 8.77
N CYS A 161 -16.43 -2.57 10.09
CA CYS A 161 -15.80 -3.58 10.95
C CYS A 161 -14.44 -4.04 10.40
N PRO A 162 -13.52 -3.10 10.12
CA PRO A 162 -12.30 -3.40 9.39
C PRO A 162 -11.36 -4.29 10.21
N SER A 163 -10.51 -5.04 9.51
CA SER A 163 -9.28 -5.58 10.09
C SER A 163 -8.11 -4.68 9.71
N LEU A 164 -7.37 -4.18 10.70
CA LEU A 164 -6.32 -3.18 10.52
C LEU A 164 -5.00 -3.63 11.14
N LEU A 165 -3.90 -3.39 10.43
CA LEU A 165 -2.54 -3.46 10.99
C LEU A 165 -2.20 -2.17 11.73
N PRO A 166 -1.48 -2.23 12.88
CA PRO A 166 -0.97 -1.05 13.54
C PRO A 166 -0.08 -0.21 12.60
N PRO A 167 -0.11 1.12 12.72
CA PRO A 167 -0.82 1.92 13.72
C PRO A 167 -2.26 2.28 13.33
N LEU A 168 -2.82 1.69 12.27
CA LEU A 168 -4.16 2.03 11.81
C LEU A 168 -5.22 1.67 12.88
N GLU A 169 -6.15 2.61 13.08
CA GLU A 169 -7.30 2.50 13.96
C GLU A 169 -8.54 2.98 13.18
N PRO A 170 -9.76 2.53 13.53
CA PRO A 170 -10.99 3.07 12.96
C PRO A 170 -11.04 4.60 13.09
N ASN A 171 -11.34 5.28 11.99
CA ASN A 171 -11.43 6.75 11.89
C ASN A 171 -12.82 7.23 11.44
N ASP A 172 -13.80 6.32 11.31
CA ASP A 172 -15.16 6.62 10.88
C ASP A 172 -16.17 5.67 11.59
N GLU A 173 -17.47 5.96 11.47
CA GLU A 173 -18.55 5.11 11.99
C GLU A 173 -19.71 5.03 10.98
N ILE A 174 -20.15 3.82 10.65
CA ILE A 174 -21.29 3.59 9.75
C ILE A 174 -22.33 2.73 10.45
N ALA A 175 -23.55 3.26 10.59
CA ALA A 175 -24.66 2.59 11.28
C ALA A 175 -24.31 2.09 12.70
N GLY A 176 -23.50 2.85 13.44
CA GLY A 176 -23.08 2.48 14.81
C GLY A 176 -21.97 1.44 14.88
N LEU A 177 -21.36 1.09 13.73
CA LEU A 177 -20.25 0.14 13.65
C LEU A 177 -18.95 0.88 13.35
N PRO A 178 -17.82 0.46 13.95
CA PRO A 178 -16.53 1.06 13.66
C PRO A 178 -16.21 0.87 12.18
N ALA A 179 -15.74 1.92 11.53
CA ALA A 179 -15.35 1.91 10.14
C ALA A 179 -13.98 2.56 9.96
N TRP A 180 -13.32 2.20 8.87
CA TRP A 180 -12.07 2.82 8.46
C TRP A 180 -12.19 3.33 7.04
N ARG A 181 -12.05 4.64 6.88
CA ARG A 181 -11.93 5.32 5.62
C ARG A 181 -10.44 5.35 5.24
N PRO A 182 -10.08 4.88 4.04
CA PRO A 182 -8.71 4.99 3.56
C PRO A 182 -8.20 6.42 3.64
N GLU A 183 -7.09 6.60 4.36
CA GLU A 183 -6.37 7.86 4.51
C GLU A 183 -4.88 7.58 4.30
N GLY A 184 -4.22 8.47 3.55
CA GLY A 184 -2.82 8.27 3.13
C GLY A 184 -2.65 7.14 2.10
N ASP A 185 -1.45 6.58 2.06
CA ASP A 185 -1.01 5.66 1.00
C ASP A 185 -0.91 4.19 1.47
N GLU A 186 -1.49 3.86 2.63
CA GLU A 186 -1.51 2.47 3.10
C GLU A 186 -2.41 1.60 2.20
N PRO A 187 -1.92 0.45 1.72
CA PRO A 187 -2.70 -0.42 0.85
C PRO A 187 -3.87 -1.03 1.60
N TRP A 188 -5.03 -1.07 0.95
CA TRP A 188 -6.24 -1.63 1.52
C TRP A 188 -7.02 -2.44 0.49
N LEU A 189 -7.91 -3.32 0.98
CA LEU A 189 -8.77 -4.14 0.11
C LEU A 189 -10.13 -4.38 0.76
N TYR A 190 -11.19 -4.24 -0.03
CA TYR A 190 -12.49 -4.82 0.28
C TYR A 190 -12.63 -6.17 -0.46
N ASP A 191 -12.95 -7.24 0.25
CA ASP A 191 -13.23 -8.56 -0.34
C ASP A 191 -14.59 -9.07 0.16
N ALA A 192 -15.61 -8.99 -0.70
CA ALA A 192 -16.98 -9.37 -0.35
C ALA A 192 -17.17 -10.87 -0.07
N ARG A 193 -16.13 -11.69 -0.29
CA ARG A 193 -16.10 -13.10 0.09
C ARG A 193 -15.85 -13.28 1.59
N ILE A 194 -15.22 -12.29 2.24
CA ILE A 194 -15.10 -12.25 3.70
C ILE A 194 -16.46 -11.93 4.28
N THR A 195 -16.86 -12.71 5.28
CA THR A 195 -18.12 -12.56 6.00
C THR A 195 -17.85 -12.12 7.43
N LEU A 196 -18.34 -10.93 7.78
CA LEU A 196 -18.19 -10.31 9.09
C LEU A 196 -19.55 -10.26 9.79
N ARG A 197 -19.59 -10.75 11.03
CA ARG A 197 -20.77 -10.72 11.90
C ARG A 197 -20.52 -9.67 12.98
N PRO A 198 -21.21 -8.52 12.96
CA PRO A 198 -21.04 -7.49 13.98
C PRO A 198 -21.34 -8.05 15.37
N ARG A 199 -20.51 -7.72 16.36
CA ARG A 199 -20.76 -8.10 17.75
C ARG A 199 -21.97 -7.32 18.25
N SER A 200 -22.92 -8.00 18.88
CA SER A 200 -24.06 -7.32 19.52
C SER A 200 -23.53 -6.43 20.66
N GLY A 201 -23.59 -5.11 20.50
CA GLY A 201 -23.21 -4.19 21.55
C GLY A 201 -24.13 -4.37 22.77
N ARG A 202 -23.58 -4.88 23.89
CA ARG A 202 -24.07 -4.44 25.19
C ARG A 202 -23.69 -2.97 25.29
N ARG A 203 -24.67 -2.06 25.19
CA ARG A 203 -24.50 -0.66 25.60
C ARG A 203 -23.88 -0.69 26.99
N ARG A 204 -22.62 -0.24 27.13
CA ARG A 204 -22.13 0.21 28.42
C ARG A 204 -22.88 1.50 28.73
N SER A 205 -23.84 1.39 29.65
CA SER A 205 -24.52 2.50 30.31
C SER A 205 -23.55 3.35 31.10
#